data_AF-A0A410UK95-F1
#
_entry.id   AF-A0A410UK95-F1
#
_cell.length_a   1.000
_cell.length_b   1.000
_cell.length_c   1.000
_cell.angle_alpha   90.00
_cell.angle_beta   90.00
_cell.angle_gamma   90.00
#
_symmetry.space_group_name_H-M   'P 1'
#
loop_
_entity.id
_entity.type
_entity.pdbx_description
1 polymer ?
#
loop_
_entity_poly.entity_id
_entity_poly.type
_entity_poly.pdbx_seq_one_letter_code
_entity_poly.pdbx_strand_id
1 'polypeptide(L)'
;MAWRMLRRCAPFATRMHPCPPLAYMGNEPQHDRAGEMNLQTAVTKPLRWPRRHPIASAVLLAVLACMLVLAGRGLKPPHFVLDPATQASVTPVDEYVWRKASDWLDGRKYAVLTFDDGPYGHGVDEHILSVLRHHHAHAIFFLVCHRIDDTTGRLLGTFEQEGHIIGNHSFDHLQLNKLEDFDLYQQIEGCSRRIASLTGHRPYYFRPPFGLTSSHVRQLAEASGMQQILWNANTQDSWQTKPEQILYWTREQTQNYSILLMHDKPATAAVLDQALTDLESRGFQFVLPEPLPPDAAAD
;
A
#
# COMPACT_ATOMS: atom_id res chain seq x y z
N MET A 1 -18.82 67.28 33.85
CA MET A 1 -18.71 65.81 34.05
C MET A 1 -17.52 65.34 33.22
N ALA A 2 -16.30 65.43 33.74
CA ALA A 2 -15.55 64.34 34.38
C ALA A 2 -15.13 63.21 33.43
N TRP A 3 -13.85 62.85 33.22
CA TRP A 3 -12.53 63.46 33.48
C TRP A 3 -11.51 62.66 32.63
N ARG A 4 -10.42 63.31 32.19
CA ARG A 4 -9.23 62.71 31.54
C ARG A 4 -8.50 61.72 32.46
N MET A 5 -7.80 60.73 31.90
CA MET A 5 -6.39 60.49 32.22
C MET A 5 -5.69 59.55 31.22
N LEU A 6 -4.73 60.12 30.49
CA LEU A 6 -3.54 59.45 29.95
C LEU A 6 -2.55 59.20 31.10
N ARG A 7 -1.74 58.14 31.02
CA ARG A 7 -0.29 58.20 31.30
C ARG A 7 0.45 56.95 30.82
N ARG A 8 1.57 57.23 30.14
CA ARG A 8 2.68 56.35 29.75
C ARG A 8 3.49 55.91 30.97
N CYS A 9 4.18 54.77 30.89
CA CYS A 9 5.66 54.63 30.98
C CYS A 9 6.07 53.14 31.04
N ALA A 10 7.01 52.75 30.19
CA ALA A 10 7.88 51.56 30.30
C ALA A 10 9.15 51.93 31.11
N PRO A 11 10.26 51.15 31.10
CA PRO A 11 10.49 49.72 31.33
C PRO A 11 11.50 49.51 32.50
N PHE A 12 11.67 48.29 33.03
CA PHE A 12 12.96 47.94 33.67
C PHE A 12 13.24 46.43 33.63
N ALA A 13 14.46 46.12 33.22
CA ALA A 13 15.04 44.79 33.11
C ALA A 13 15.54 44.26 34.47
N THR A 14 15.77 42.95 34.53
CA THR A 14 17.00 42.26 34.99
C THR A 14 16.69 40.99 35.81
N ARG A 15 17.15 39.83 35.32
CA ARG A 15 18.22 38.98 35.90
C ARG A 15 18.07 37.53 35.44
N MET A 16 19.08 37.09 34.68
CA MET A 16 19.46 35.69 34.51
C MET A 16 19.96 35.11 35.84
N HIS A 17 19.73 33.82 36.10
CA HIS A 17 20.74 32.90 36.66
C HIS A 17 20.40 31.44 36.31
N PRO A 18 21.40 30.64 35.88
CA PRO A 18 21.27 29.21 35.60
C PRO A 18 21.81 28.31 36.74
N CYS A 19 21.30 27.08 36.81
CA CYS A 19 21.85 25.82 37.36
C CYS A 19 22.38 25.74 38.81
N PRO A 20 22.32 24.54 39.43
CA PRO A 20 23.55 23.75 39.51
C PRO A 20 23.36 22.24 39.21
N PRO A 21 24.43 21.55 38.73
CA PRO A 21 24.54 20.10 38.73
C PRO A 21 25.32 19.58 39.95
N LEU A 22 25.24 18.26 40.20
CA LEU A 22 26.11 17.33 40.98
C LEU A 22 25.18 16.30 41.66
N ALA A 23 25.44 14.99 41.69
CA ALA A 23 26.73 14.33 41.83
C ALA A 23 26.75 12.91 41.22
N TYR A 24 27.93 12.58 40.73
CA TYR A 24 28.48 11.26 40.48
C TYR A 24 28.69 10.53 41.82
N MET A 25 28.25 9.28 41.95
CA MET A 25 28.87 8.31 42.86
C MET A 25 28.90 6.95 42.15
N GLY A 26 30.11 6.57 41.72
CA GLY A 26 30.41 5.20 41.35
C GLY A 26 30.58 4.34 42.61
N ASN A 27 30.45 3.03 42.44
CA ASN A 27 31.14 2.04 43.26
C ASN A 27 30.99 0.63 42.65
N GLU A 28 32.09 0.14 42.09
CA GLU A 28 32.51 -1.27 42.10
C GLU A 28 34.03 -1.25 42.39
N PRO A 29 34.68 -2.35 42.79
CA PRO A 29 34.20 -3.51 43.55
C PRO A 29 35.11 -3.80 44.77
N GLN A 30 34.60 -4.45 45.81
CA GLN A 30 35.44 -5.00 46.87
C GLN A 30 35.66 -6.50 46.69
N HIS A 31 36.91 -6.84 46.42
CA HIS A 31 37.50 -8.15 46.62
C HIS A 31 37.36 -8.58 48.09
N ASP A 32 36.92 -9.82 48.29
CA ASP A 32 37.32 -10.58 49.48
C ASP A 32 37.79 -11.99 49.11
N ARG A 33 38.79 -12.42 49.87
CA ARG A 33 39.68 -13.55 49.62
C ARG A 33 39.05 -14.90 49.99
N ALA A 34 39.50 -15.91 49.25
CA ALA A 34 39.93 -17.23 49.71
C ALA A 34 39.03 -17.98 50.72
N GLY A 35 38.31 -18.98 50.19
CA GLY A 35 37.93 -20.18 50.92
C GLY A 35 38.21 -21.39 50.02
N GLU A 36 39.38 -22.02 50.21
CA GLU A 36 39.64 -23.38 49.73
C GLU A 36 38.74 -24.36 50.47
N MET A 37 37.99 -25.21 49.75
CA MET A 37 37.73 -26.58 50.20
C MET A 37 37.10 -27.48 49.12
N ASN A 38 37.80 -28.60 48.88
CA ASN A 38 37.33 -29.92 48.46
C ASN A 38 36.76 -30.15 47.04
N LEU A 39 37.69 -30.49 46.14
CA LEU A 39 37.53 -31.53 45.14
C LEU A 39 37.32 -32.89 45.82
N GLN A 40 36.08 -33.40 45.85
CA GLN A 40 35.72 -34.81 45.71
C GLN A 40 34.21 -35.00 45.94
N THR A 41 33.47 -35.31 44.87
CA THR A 41 32.26 -36.15 44.76
C THR A 41 31.39 -35.73 43.56
N ALA A 42 31.94 -35.87 42.34
CA ALA A 42 31.11 -35.93 41.14
C ALA A 42 30.54 -37.35 41.01
N VAL A 43 29.42 -37.62 41.68
CA VAL A 43 28.60 -38.80 41.40
C VAL A 43 27.60 -38.44 40.31
N THR A 44 27.71 -39.14 39.18
CA THR A 44 26.91 -39.01 37.97
C THR A 44 25.42 -39.22 38.23
N LYS A 45 24.59 -38.19 38.02
CA LYS A 45 23.13 -38.35 37.88
C LYS A 45 22.81 -38.60 36.41
N PRO A 46 22.12 -39.70 36.04
CA PRO A 46 21.72 -39.94 34.65
C PRO A 46 20.63 -38.95 34.22
N LEU A 47 20.80 -38.39 33.02
CA LEU A 47 19.86 -37.48 32.37
C LEU A 47 18.54 -38.23 32.08
N ARG A 48 17.45 -37.85 32.76
CA ARG A 48 16.12 -38.42 32.53
C ARG A 48 15.46 -37.70 31.35
N TRP A 49 15.27 -38.41 30.24
CA TRP A 49 14.42 -37.96 29.13
C TRP A 49 12.94 -37.95 29.54
N PRO A 50 12.15 -36.94 29.12
CA PRO A 50 10.72 -36.91 29.40
C PRO A 50 9.99 -38.07 28.72
N ARG A 51 9.03 -38.66 29.45
CA ARG A 51 8.18 -39.77 28.97
C ARG A 51 7.43 -39.31 27.72
N ARG A 52 7.53 -40.08 26.63
CA ARG A 52 6.78 -39.87 25.38
C ARG A 52 5.28 -39.89 25.69
N HIS A 53 4.58 -38.79 25.42
CA HIS A 53 3.12 -38.72 25.56
C HIS A 53 2.44 -39.40 24.36
N PRO A 54 1.55 -40.39 24.56
CA PRO A 54 0.95 -41.17 23.48
C PRO A 54 0.04 -40.34 22.55
N ILE A 55 -0.42 -39.16 23.00
CA ILE A 55 -1.29 -38.26 22.23
C ILE A 55 -0.51 -37.56 21.10
N ALA A 56 0.75 -37.18 21.33
CA ALA A 56 1.58 -36.55 20.30
C ALA A 56 1.94 -37.52 19.16
N SER A 57 2.08 -38.81 19.46
CA SER A 57 2.34 -39.85 18.46
C SER A 57 1.12 -40.17 17.60
N ALA A 58 -0.10 -40.11 18.15
CA ALA A 58 -1.32 -40.35 17.39
C ALA A 58 -1.63 -39.22 16.39
N VAL A 59 -1.38 -37.96 16.74
CA VAL A 59 -1.55 -36.81 15.82
C VAL A 59 -0.52 -36.84 14.70
N LEU A 60 0.73 -37.19 15.01
CA LEU A 60 1.78 -37.31 14.00
C LEU A 60 1.50 -38.46 13.01
N LEU A 61 0.95 -39.58 13.50
CA LEU A 61 0.53 -40.71 12.66
C LEU A 61 -0.69 -40.37 11.79
N ALA A 62 -1.64 -39.59 12.29
CA ALA A 62 -2.79 -39.13 11.50
C ALA A 62 -2.37 -38.15 10.38
N VAL A 63 -1.43 -37.24 10.66
CA VAL A 63 -0.88 -36.32 9.65
C VAL A 63 -0.04 -37.08 8.61
N LEU A 64 0.77 -38.06 9.02
CA LEU A 64 1.50 -38.91 8.08
C LEU A 64 0.57 -39.77 7.22
N ALA A 65 -0.49 -40.33 7.80
CA ALA A 65 -1.49 -41.10 7.06
C ALA A 65 -2.24 -40.22 6.04
N CYS A 66 -2.57 -38.97 6.40
CA CYS A 66 -3.19 -38.02 5.48
C CYS A 66 -2.24 -37.63 4.33
N MET A 67 -0.95 -37.42 4.62
CA MET A 67 0.09 -37.15 3.61
C MET A 67 0.33 -38.35 2.69
N LEU A 68 0.26 -39.59 3.19
CA LEU A 68 0.41 -40.80 2.38
C LEU A 68 -0.83 -41.07 1.50
N VAL A 69 -2.03 -40.72 1.96
CA VAL A 69 -3.26 -40.77 1.14
C VAL A 69 -3.23 -39.72 0.02
N LEU A 70 -2.61 -38.55 0.27
CA LEU A 70 -2.38 -37.52 -0.75
C LEU A 70 -1.26 -37.90 -1.73
N ALA A 71 -0.20 -38.57 -1.28
CA ALA A 71 0.90 -39.03 -2.13
C ALA A 71 0.55 -40.30 -2.96
N GLY A 72 -0.39 -41.13 -2.49
CA GLY A 72 -0.82 -42.37 -3.17
C GLY A 72 -1.86 -42.17 -4.26
N ARG A 73 -2.50 -40.99 -4.32
CA ARG A 73 -3.29 -40.56 -5.48
C ARG A 73 -2.34 -39.76 -6.35
N GLY A 74 -1.86 -40.34 -7.46
CA GLY A 74 -0.95 -39.69 -8.40
C GLY A 74 -1.53 -38.44 -9.11
N LEU A 75 -2.10 -37.50 -8.36
CA LEU A 75 -2.39 -36.15 -8.78
C LEU A 75 -1.04 -35.46 -8.95
N LYS A 76 -0.51 -35.54 -10.17
CA LYS A 76 0.54 -34.63 -10.60
C LYS A 76 0.01 -33.20 -10.35
N PRO A 77 0.83 -32.28 -9.82
CA PRO A 77 0.45 -30.88 -9.80
C PRO A 77 0.04 -30.49 -11.23
N PRO A 78 -1.02 -29.68 -11.41
CA PRO A 78 -1.47 -29.34 -12.74
C PRO A 78 -0.32 -28.64 -13.47
N HIS A 79 0.32 -29.37 -14.37
CA HIS A 79 1.19 -28.79 -15.37
C HIS A 79 0.28 -28.02 -16.32
N PHE A 80 0.07 -26.74 -16.04
CA PHE A 80 -0.48 -25.83 -17.02
C PHE A 80 0.56 -25.68 -18.13
N VAL A 81 0.35 -26.40 -19.23
CA VAL A 81 1.04 -26.11 -20.49
C VAL A 81 0.47 -24.78 -20.97
N LEU A 82 1.29 -23.73 -20.95
CA LEU A 82 0.95 -22.47 -21.61
C LEU A 82 0.89 -22.74 -23.11
N ASP A 83 -0.31 -22.65 -23.69
CA ASP A 83 -0.49 -22.61 -25.14
C ASP A 83 0.16 -21.32 -25.67
N PRO A 84 1.18 -21.39 -26.55
CA PRO A 84 1.79 -20.22 -27.17
C PRO A 84 0.80 -19.30 -27.90
N ALA A 85 -0.39 -19.80 -28.25
CA ALA A 85 -1.46 -19.00 -28.85
C ALA A 85 -2.12 -18.01 -27.87
N THR A 86 -1.97 -18.17 -26.54
CA THR A 86 -2.51 -17.23 -25.55
C THR A 86 -1.72 -15.92 -25.40
N GLN A 87 -0.64 -15.75 -26.15
CA GLN A 87 0.05 -14.46 -26.28
C GLN A 87 -0.62 -13.48 -27.26
N ALA A 88 -1.62 -13.93 -28.02
CA ALA A 88 -2.17 -13.19 -29.15
C ALA A 88 -3.64 -12.79 -28.96
N SER A 89 -3.98 -12.14 -27.83
CA SER A 89 -5.13 -11.21 -27.75
C SER A 89 -5.19 -10.59 -26.36
N VAL A 90 -4.28 -9.65 -26.08
CA VAL A 90 -4.50 -8.71 -24.98
C VAL A 90 -5.59 -7.74 -25.46
N THR A 91 -6.84 -8.02 -25.13
CA THR A 91 -7.87 -6.96 -25.13
C THR A 91 -7.37 -5.88 -24.19
N PRO A 92 -7.21 -4.63 -24.65
CA PRO A 92 -6.73 -3.59 -23.78
C PRO A 92 -7.69 -3.42 -22.59
N VAL A 93 -7.10 -3.12 -21.43
CA VAL A 93 -7.76 -3.06 -20.12
C VAL A 93 -8.77 -1.89 -20.04
N ASP A 94 -8.77 -1.02 -21.06
CA ASP A 94 -9.67 0.12 -21.24
C ASP A 94 -11.13 -0.31 -21.44
N GLU A 95 -11.41 -1.41 -22.14
CA GLU A 95 -12.79 -1.86 -22.39
C GLU A 95 -13.53 -2.28 -21.09
N TYR A 96 -12.80 -2.71 -20.06
CA TYR A 96 -13.40 -3.19 -18.81
C TYR A 96 -13.66 -2.08 -17.79
N VAL A 97 -12.77 -1.10 -17.67
CA VAL A 97 -12.98 0.08 -16.81
C VAL A 97 -14.15 0.91 -17.35
N TRP A 98 -14.25 0.97 -18.67
CA TRP A 98 -15.27 1.72 -19.38
C TRP A 98 -16.37 0.82 -19.94
N ARG A 99 -16.61 -0.38 -19.40
CA ARG A 99 -17.62 -1.33 -19.94
C ARG A 99 -19.05 -0.79 -19.88
N LYS A 100 -19.29 0.23 -19.06
CA LYS A 100 -20.52 1.01 -19.06
C LYS A 100 -20.49 2.22 -19.99
N ALA A 101 -19.41 2.52 -20.71
CA ALA A 101 -19.25 3.76 -21.48
C ALA A 101 -20.35 4.00 -22.51
N SER A 102 -21.09 2.97 -22.95
CA SER A 102 -22.34 3.15 -23.70
C SER A 102 -23.33 4.09 -23.01
N ASP A 103 -23.44 4.01 -21.69
CA ASP A 103 -24.31 4.86 -20.85
C ASP A 103 -23.73 6.27 -20.66
N TRP A 104 -22.43 6.46 -20.94
CA TRP A 104 -21.67 7.70 -20.81
C TRP A 104 -21.44 8.38 -22.18
N LEU A 105 -21.98 7.82 -23.27
CA LEU A 105 -21.97 8.42 -24.62
C LEU A 105 -22.91 9.64 -24.74
N ASP A 106 -23.00 10.47 -23.71
CA ASP A 106 -23.80 11.70 -23.71
C ASP A 106 -23.02 12.93 -24.21
N GLY A 107 -21.79 12.72 -24.69
CA GLY A 107 -20.92 13.77 -25.20
C GLY A 107 -20.11 14.51 -24.13
N ARG A 108 -20.23 14.14 -22.84
CA ARG A 108 -19.35 14.62 -21.78
C ARG A 108 -17.97 13.96 -21.86
N LYS A 109 -16.97 14.62 -21.26
CA LYS A 109 -15.61 14.09 -21.15
C LYS A 109 -15.37 13.59 -19.75
N TYR A 110 -14.86 12.37 -19.63
CA TYR A 110 -14.61 11.71 -18.37
C TYR A 110 -13.15 11.33 -18.23
N ALA A 111 -12.66 11.40 -17.00
CA ALA A 111 -11.34 10.93 -16.64
C ALA A 111 -11.36 10.26 -15.26
N VAL A 112 -10.59 9.21 -15.08
CA VAL A 112 -10.33 8.58 -13.77
C VAL A 112 -8.96 9.06 -13.29
N LEU A 113 -8.92 9.63 -12.10
CA LEU A 113 -7.68 10.01 -11.44
C LEU A 113 -7.13 8.82 -10.69
N THR A 114 -5.85 8.47 -10.91
CA THR A 114 -5.19 7.40 -10.16
C THR A 114 -3.81 7.82 -9.68
N PHE A 115 -3.46 7.41 -8.46
CA PHE A 115 -2.17 7.69 -7.83
C PHE A 115 -1.50 6.39 -7.42
N ASP A 116 -0.28 6.16 -7.89
CA ASP A 116 0.56 5.01 -7.55
C ASP A 116 1.65 5.40 -6.54
N ASP A 117 2.31 4.39 -5.98
CA ASP A 117 3.44 4.44 -5.03
C ASP A 117 3.10 4.76 -3.58
N GLY A 118 1.87 5.11 -3.25
CA GLY A 118 1.50 5.55 -1.91
C GLY A 118 1.54 4.50 -0.83
N PRO A 119 1.30 4.91 0.42
CA PRO A 119 1.29 6.30 0.90
C PRO A 119 2.71 6.90 0.92
N TYR A 120 2.85 8.20 0.67
CA TYR A 120 4.16 8.88 0.72
C TYR A 120 4.44 9.47 2.11
N GLY A 121 3.40 9.93 2.80
CA GLY A 121 3.50 10.59 4.10
C GLY A 121 3.97 12.05 4.00
N HIS A 122 4.44 12.59 5.12
CA HIS A 122 4.96 13.97 5.23
C HIS A 122 3.98 15.08 4.76
N GLY A 123 2.67 14.83 4.79
CA GLY A 123 1.65 15.80 4.38
C GLY A 123 1.36 15.83 2.88
N VAL A 124 2.02 14.99 2.07
CA VAL A 124 1.81 14.95 0.61
C VAL A 124 0.42 14.40 0.29
N ASP A 125 0.07 13.24 0.86
CA ASP A 125 -1.24 12.63 0.67
C ASP A 125 -2.36 13.53 1.21
N GLU A 126 -2.17 14.17 2.37
CA GLU A 126 -3.14 15.14 2.90
C GLU A 126 -3.32 16.37 2.00
N HIS A 127 -2.26 16.85 1.34
CA HIS A 127 -2.36 17.94 0.38
C HIS A 127 -3.14 17.51 -0.88
N ILE A 128 -2.83 16.33 -1.41
CA ILE A 128 -3.55 15.73 -2.55
C ILE A 128 -5.05 15.62 -2.22
N LEU A 129 -5.40 15.09 -1.05
CA LEU A 129 -6.79 14.99 -0.59
C LEU A 129 -7.47 16.37 -0.49
N SER A 130 -6.76 17.37 0.01
CA SER A 130 -7.29 18.74 0.08
C SER A 130 -7.63 19.30 -1.30
N VAL A 131 -6.78 19.04 -2.29
CA VAL A 131 -7.00 19.48 -3.68
C VAL A 131 -8.16 18.70 -4.31
N LEU A 132 -8.20 17.38 -4.15
CA LEU A 132 -9.31 16.56 -4.66
C LEU A 132 -10.65 17.02 -4.10
N ARG A 133 -10.71 17.36 -2.81
CA ARG A 133 -11.90 17.91 -2.17
C ARG A 133 -12.30 19.27 -2.73
N HIS A 134 -11.34 20.15 -3.03
CA HIS A 134 -11.59 21.45 -3.66
C HIS A 134 -12.26 21.29 -5.03
N HIS A 135 -11.84 20.29 -5.79
CA HIS A 135 -12.37 19.97 -7.12
C HIS A 135 -13.59 19.02 -7.11
N HIS A 136 -14.10 18.63 -5.94
CA HIS A 136 -15.14 17.61 -5.82
C HIS A 136 -14.82 16.31 -6.60
N ALA A 137 -13.53 15.96 -6.64
CA ALA A 137 -13.01 14.84 -7.41
C ALA A 137 -12.72 13.64 -6.50
N HIS A 138 -12.99 12.43 -7.00
CA HIS A 138 -12.54 11.19 -6.39
C HIS A 138 -11.47 10.51 -7.24
N ALA A 139 -10.70 9.62 -6.61
CA ALA A 139 -9.53 9.01 -7.22
C ALA A 139 -9.33 7.58 -6.69
N ILE A 140 -8.49 6.81 -7.39
CA ILE A 140 -8.01 5.50 -6.94
C ILE A 140 -6.55 5.66 -6.48
N PHE A 141 -6.25 5.25 -5.26
CA PHE A 141 -4.89 5.23 -4.70
C PHE A 141 -4.37 3.80 -4.66
N PHE A 142 -3.44 3.45 -5.55
CA PHE A 142 -2.78 2.15 -5.58
C PHE A 142 -1.58 2.17 -4.63
N LEU A 143 -1.75 1.51 -3.48
CA LEU A 143 -0.78 1.57 -2.39
C LEU A 143 0.26 0.45 -2.46
N VAL A 144 1.52 0.80 -2.20
CA VAL A 144 2.63 -0.12 -1.95
C VAL A 144 2.62 -0.51 -0.47
N CYS A 145 2.26 -1.75 -0.18
CA CYS A 145 1.94 -2.14 1.19
C CYS A 145 3.12 -2.14 2.17
N HIS A 146 4.37 -2.23 1.69
CA HIS A 146 5.55 -2.03 2.52
C HIS A 146 5.61 -0.63 3.17
N ARG A 147 4.97 0.38 2.57
CA ARG A 147 4.88 1.74 3.12
C ARG A 147 3.75 1.92 4.14
N ILE A 148 2.90 0.90 4.29
CA ILE A 148 1.76 0.95 5.20
C ILE A 148 2.20 0.46 6.58
N ASP A 149 2.29 1.37 7.53
CA ASP A 149 2.54 1.10 8.94
C ASP A 149 1.28 1.35 9.80
N ASP A 150 1.42 1.14 11.11
CA ASP A 150 0.29 1.28 12.04
C ASP A 150 -0.16 2.74 12.22
N THR A 151 0.65 3.71 11.78
CA THR A 151 0.29 5.13 11.79
C THR A 151 -0.54 5.53 10.56
N THR A 152 -0.49 4.70 9.52
CA THR A 152 -1.13 4.98 8.23
C THR A 152 -2.64 4.77 8.27
N GLY A 153 -3.17 4.04 9.26
CA GLY A 153 -4.61 3.71 9.36
C GLY A 153 -5.53 4.94 9.32
N ARG A 154 -5.10 6.07 9.90
CA ARG A 154 -5.87 7.33 9.83
C ARG A 154 -6.00 7.85 8.39
N LEU A 155 -4.91 7.84 7.63
CA LEU A 155 -4.89 8.31 6.24
C LEU A 155 -5.77 7.42 5.36
N LEU A 156 -5.64 6.11 5.47
CA LEU A 156 -6.48 5.16 4.71
C LEU A 156 -7.97 5.31 5.07
N GLY A 157 -8.28 5.50 6.35
CA GLY A 157 -9.64 5.82 6.78
C GLY A 157 -10.17 7.10 6.15
N THR A 158 -9.33 8.13 6.00
CA THR A 158 -9.69 9.37 5.29
C THR A 158 -9.93 9.13 3.80
N PHE A 159 -9.12 8.31 3.13
CA PHE A 159 -9.38 7.93 1.73
C PHE A 159 -10.78 7.34 1.56
N GLU A 160 -11.15 6.35 2.38
CA GLU A 160 -12.49 5.73 2.30
C GLU A 160 -13.62 6.69 2.69
N GLN A 161 -13.44 7.47 3.77
CA GLN A 161 -14.46 8.43 4.23
C GLN A 161 -14.77 9.53 3.22
N GLU A 162 -13.77 9.94 2.43
CA GLU A 162 -13.93 10.94 1.37
C GLU A 162 -14.32 10.32 0.02
N GLY A 163 -14.63 9.02 -0.03
CA GLY A 163 -15.14 8.34 -1.22
C GLY A 163 -14.07 7.99 -2.25
N HIS A 164 -12.79 8.01 -1.89
CA HIS A 164 -11.71 7.49 -2.73
C HIS A 164 -11.63 5.97 -2.64
N ILE A 165 -11.05 5.34 -3.66
CA ILE A 165 -10.85 3.89 -3.70
C ILE A 165 -9.40 3.55 -3.36
N ILE A 166 -9.19 2.61 -2.45
CA ILE A 166 -7.87 2.03 -2.17
C ILE A 166 -7.66 0.82 -3.07
N GLY A 167 -6.61 0.87 -3.88
CA GLY A 167 -6.13 -0.21 -4.73
C GLY A 167 -4.85 -0.85 -4.20
N ASN A 168 -4.54 -2.04 -4.71
CA ASN A 168 -3.33 -2.79 -4.41
C ASN A 168 -2.23 -2.50 -5.44
N HIS A 169 -1.04 -2.08 -5.02
CA HIS A 169 0.12 -1.87 -5.87
C HIS A 169 1.31 -2.80 -5.54
N SER A 170 0.99 -4.01 -5.12
CA SER A 170 1.92 -5.01 -4.55
C SER A 170 2.55 -4.60 -3.22
N PHE A 171 3.25 -5.55 -2.59
CA PHE A 171 3.84 -5.34 -1.29
C PHE A 171 5.11 -4.47 -1.36
N ASP A 172 6.09 -4.87 -2.16
CA ASP A 172 7.43 -4.27 -2.22
C ASP A 172 7.72 -3.56 -3.55
N HIS A 173 6.73 -3.42 -4.43
CA HIS A 173 6.87 -2.75 -5.73
C HIS A 173 7.94 -3.42 -6.64
N LEU A 174 7.91 -4.76 -6.69
CA LEU A 174 8.82 -5.57 -7.52
C LEU A 174 8.29 -5.78 -8.94
N GLN A 175 9.16 -6.21 -9.86
CA GLN A 175 8.74 -6.65 -11.20
C GLN A 175 8.07 -8.03 -11.11
N LEU A 176 6.76 -8.02 -10.91
CA LEU A 176 5.95 -9.20 -10.58
C LEU A 176 6.00 -10.31 -11.64
N ASN A 177 6.12 -9.95 -12.92
CA ASN A 177 6.18 -10.90 -14.03
C ASN A 177 7.49 -11.70 -14.09
N LYS A 178 8.42 -11.48 -13.15
CA LYS A 178 9.68 -12.23 -13.01
C LYS A 178 9.75 -13.03 -11.71
N LEU A 179 8.71 -12.99 -10.89
CA LEU A 179 8.67 -13.69 -9.62
C LEU A 179 8.12 -15.11 -9.79
N GLU A 180 8.56 -16.00 -8.92
CA GLU A 180 7.98 -17.34 -8.76
C GLU A 180 6.67 -17.26 -7.97
N ASP A 181 5.82 -18.28 -8.11
CA ASP A 181 4.44 -18.29 -7.60
C ASP A 181 4.29 -17.88 -6.14
N PHE A 182 5.16 -18.37 -5.25
CA PHE A 182 5.08 -18.04 -3.82
C PHE A 182 5.36 -16.56 -3.56
N ASP A 183 6.42 -16.01 -4.16
CA ASP A 183 6.79 -14.61 -3.98
C ASP A 183 5.75 -13.70 -4.62
N LEU A 184 5.27 -14.05 -5.81
CA LEU A 184 4.19 -13.33 -6.49
C LEU A 184 2.92 -13.31 -5.64
N TYR A 185 2.53 -14.44 -5.05
CA TYR A 185 1.40 -14.51 -4.14
C TYR A 185 1.58 -13.62 -2.92
N GLN A 186 2.77 -13.58 -2.30
CA GLN A 186 3.00 -12.69 -1.17
C GLN A 186 2.93 -11.21 -1.58
N GLN A 187 3.44 -10.87 -2.77
CA GLN A 187 3.35 -9.51 -3.30
C GLN A 187 1.89 -9.05 -3.47
N ILE A 188 1.02 -9.90 -4.01
CA ILE A 188 -0.38 -9.56 -4.29
C ILE A 188 -1.25 -9.74 -3.03
N GLU A 189 -1.36 -10.96 -2.53
CA GLU A 189 -2.26 -11.29 -1.42
C GLU A 189 -1.77 -10.74 -0.08
N GLY A 190 -0.45 -10.72 0.15
CA GLY A 190 0.12 -10.11 1.35
C GLY A 190 -0.23 -8.63 1.45
N CYS A 191 -0.22 -7.92 0.31
CA CYS A 191 -0.63 -6.53 0.27
C CYS A 191 -2.12 -6.36 0.55
N SER A 192 -2.99 -7.19 -0.06
CA SER A 192 -4.44 -7.17 0.23
C SER A 192 -4.74 -7.43 1.70
N ARG A 193 -4.04 -8.34 2.37
CA ARG A 193 -4.17 -8.58 3.81
C ARG A 193 -3.72 -7.36 4.63
N ARG A 194 -2.64 -6.68 4.24
CA ARG A 194 -2.15 -5.49 4.95
C ARG A 194 -3.16 -4.36 4.88
N ILE A 195 -3.70 -4.06 3.70
CA ILE A 195 -4.77 -3.06 3.52
C ILE A 195 -5.99 -3.42 4.39
N ALA A 196 -6.49 -4.65 4.26
CA ALA A 196 -7.67 -5.09 5.00
C ALA A 196 -7.48 -5.07 6.52
N SER A 197 -6.25 -5.28 7.02
CA SER A 197 -5.97 -5.22 8.46
C SER A 197 -6.18 -3.82 9.07
N LEU A 198 -6.11 -2.76 8.27
CA LEU A 198 -6.26 -1.38 8.71
C LEU A 198 -7.61 -0.76 8.34
N THR A 199 -8.18 -1.16 7.19
CA THR A 199 -9.45 -0.59 6.70
C THR A 199 -10.66 -1.48 7.01
N GLY A 200 -10.45 -2.77 7.24
CA GLY A 200 -11.53 -3.77 7.30
C GLY A 200 -12.04 -4.20 5.91
N HIS A 201 -11.58 -3.58 4.83
CA HIS A 201 -11.99 -3.87 3.46
C HIS A 201 -10.82 -4.37 2.62
N ARG A 202 -11.09 -5.38 1.78
CA ARG A 202 -10.10 -5.85 0.81
C ARG A 202 -10.14 -4.96 -0.44
N PRO A 203 -8.98 -4.64 -1.04
CA PRO A 203 -8.96 -3.89 -2.29
C PRO A 203 -9.66 -4.69 -3.40
N TYR A 204 -10.40 -3.99 -4.25
CA TYR A 204 -11.04 -4.56 -5.44
C TYR A 204 -10.22 -4.32 -6.71
N TYR A 205 -9.39 -3.27 -6.74
CA TYR A 205 -8.53 -2.97 -7.88
C TYR A 205 -7.07 -3.28 -7.56
N PHE A 206 -6.36 -3.77 -8.57
CA PHE A 206 -4.94 -4.05 -8.52
C PHE A 206 -4.25 -3.37 -9.71
N ARG A 207 -3.08 -2.78 -9.49
CA ARG A 207 -2.22 -2.30 -10.56
C ARG A 207 -0.82 -2.90 -10.38
N PRO A 208 -0.25 -3.57 -11.40
CA PRO A 208 1.09 -4.11 -11.30
C PRO A 208 2.13 -2.98 -11.37
N PRO A 209 3.16 -3.00 -10.51
CA PRO A 209 4.30 -2.09 -10.58
C PRO A 209 4.87 -1.98 -12.00
N PHE A 210 5.26 -0.76 -12.38
CA PHE A 210 5.82 -0.43 -13.70
C PHE A 210 4.89 -0.72 -14.89
N GLY A 211 3.62 -1.10 -14.65
CA GLY A 211 2.71 -1.59 -15.69
C GLY A 211 3.10 -2.97 -16.25
N LEU A 212 4.06 -3.66 -15.63
CA LEU A 212 4.57 -4.94 -16.13
C LEU A 212 3.74 -6.11 -15.57
N THR A 213 3.01 -6.78 -16.45
CA THR A 213 2.13 -7.90 -16.10
C THR A 213 2.33 -9.11 -17.00
N SER A 214 1.73 -10.24 -16.63
CA SER A 214 1.64 -11.47 -17.42
C SER A 214 0.27 -12.11 -17.22
N SER A 215 -0.07 -13.14 -18.00
CA SER A 215 -1.29 -13.91 -17.79
C SER A 215 -1.37 -14.49 -16.38
N HIS A 216 -0.23 -14.93 -15.84
CA HIS A 216 -0.13 -15.46 -14.49
C HIS A 216 -0.38 -14.38 -13.42
N VAL A 217 0.24 -13.19 -13.54
CA VAL A 217 0.01 -12.07 -12.60
C VAL A 217 -1.47 -11.68 -12.57
N ARG A 218 -2.10 -11.58 -13.76
CA ARG A 218 -3.52 -11.26 -13.88
C ARG A 218 -4.41 -12.33 -13.24
N GLN A 219 -4.18 -13.61 -13.54
CA GLN A 219 -4.96 -14.71 -12.95
C GLN A 219 -4.86 -14.73 -11.43
N LEU A 220 -3.69 -14.43 -10.87
CA LEU A 220 -3.53 -14.38 -9.42
C LEU A 220 -4.27 -13.19 -8.80
N ALA A 221 -4.23 -12.02 -9.44
CA ALA A 221 -5.02 -10.87 -9.00
C ALA A 221 -6.53 -11.20 -9.03
N GLU A 222 -7.02 -11.81 -10.11
CA GLU A 222 -8.41 -12.25 -10.25
C GLU A 222 -8.79 -13.28 -9.18
N ALA A 223 -7.93 -14.28 -8.92
CA ALA A 223 -8.14 -15.28 -7.87
C ALA A 223 -8.15 -14.68 -6.45
N SER A 224 -7.44 -13.57 -6.24
CA SER A 224 -7.49 -12.77 -5.00
C SER A 224 -8.70 -11.81 -4.94
N GLY A 225 -9.60 -11.86 -5.92
CA GLY A 225 -10.82 -11.04 -5.99
C GLY A 225 -10.60 -9.62 -6.49
N MET A 226 -9.50 -9.38 -7.22
CA MET A 226 -9.13 -8.06 -7.72
C MET A 226 -9.17 -7.98 -9.24
N GLN A 227 -9.63 -6.85 -9.75
CA GLN A 227 -9.54 -6.50 -11.17
C GLN A 227 -8.25 -5.70 -11.44
N GLN A 228 -7.50 -6.12 -12.45
CA GLN A 228 -6.30 -5.40 -12.86
C GLN A 228 -6.68 -4.13 -13.64
N ILE A 229 -6.11 -2.97 -13.25
CA ILE A 229 -6.27 -1.68 -13.93
C ILE A 229 -4.89 -1.14 -14.33
N LEU A 230 -4.74 -0.77 -15.60
CA LEU A 230 -3.58 -0.03 -16.11
C LEU A 230 -3.96 1.45 -16.33
N TRP A 231 -3.28 2.14 -17.23
CA TRP A 231 -3.55 3.52 -17.61
C TRP A 231 -3.42 3.69 -19.11
N ASN A 232 -4.03 4.73 -19.64
CA ASN A 232 -3.89 5.16 -21.03
C ASN A 232 -3.45 6.63 -21.15
N ALA A 233 -3.29 7.35 -20.03
CA ALA A 233 -2.72 8.69 -19.97
C ALA A 233 -1.64 8.75 -18.87
N ASN A 234 -0.40 9.12 -19.21
CA ASN A 234 0.72 9.16 -18.27
C ASN A 234 1.25 10.59 -18.10
N THR A 235 1.19 11.12 -16.89
CA THR A 235 1.63 12.50 -16.57
C THR A 235 3.15 12.68 -16.52
N GLN A 236 3.91 11.59 -16.63
CA GLN A 236 5.38 11.55 -16.56
C GLN A 236 5.94 12.12 -15.24
N ASP A 237 5.16 12.05 -14.17
CA ASP A 237 5.52 12.56 -12.83
C ASP A 237 6.37 11.58 -12.00
N SER A 238 6.55 10.34 -12.47
CA SER A 238 7.45 9.36 -11.86
C SER A 238 8.93 9.72 -12.00
N TRP A 239 9.27 10.53 -12.99
CA TRP A 239 10.62 11.02 -13.24
C TRP A 239 10.90 12.25 -12.36
N GLN A 240 12.17 12.69 -12.27
CA GLN A 240 12.51 13.99 -11.66
C GLN A 240 12.14 15.16 -12.59
N THR A 241 10.88 15.17 -13.03
CA THR A 241 10.30 16.17 -13.93
C THR A 241 9.96 17.44 -13.17
N LYS A 242 10.09 18.57 -13.86
CA LYS A 242 9.68 19.85 -13.29
C LYS A 242 8.15 19.93 -13.23
N PRO A 243 7.57 20.63 -12.24
CA PRO A 243 6.13 20.92 -12.15
C PRO A 243 5.47 21.26 -13.49
N GLU A 244 6.06 22.19 -14.25
CA GLU A 244 5.59 22.62 -15.55
C GLU A 244 5.56 21.51 -16.63
N GLN A 245 6.45 20.51 -16.54
CA GLN A 245 6.43 19.36 -17.44
C GLN A 245 5.30 18.39 -17.08
N ILE A 246 5.04 18.20 -15.79
CA ILE A 246 3.91 17.39 -15.32
C ILE A 246 2.61 18.02 -15.83
N LEU A 247 2.43 19.33 -15.68
CA LEU A 247 1.26 20.05 -16.22
C LEU A 247 1.11 19.88 -17.72
N TYR A 248 2.20 20.02 -18.48
CA TYR A 248 2.20 19.81 -19.93
C TYR A 248 1.71 18.41 -20.28
N TRP A 249 2.32 17.36 -19.70
CA TRP A 249 1.94 15.99 -20.01
C TRP A 249 0.54 15.64 -19.55
N THR A 250 0.08 16.15 -18.40
CA THR A 250 -1.31 15.98 -17.97
C THR A 250 -2.28 16.54 -19.00
N ARG A 251 -2.00 17.73 -19.56
CA ARG A 251 -2.86 18.32 -20.60
C ARG A 251 -2.83 17.52 -21.90
N GLU A 252 -1.64 17.16 -22.37
CA GLU A 252 -1.44 16.49 -23.66
C GLU A 252 -1.98 15.05 -23.68
N GLN A 253 -1.81 14.31 -22.58
CA GLN A 253 -2.16 12.89 -22.53
C GLN A 253 -3.63 12.67 -22.17
N THR A 254 -4.30 13.65 -21.56
CA THR A 254 -5.69 13.48 -21.14
C THR A 254 -6.66 13.65 -22.30
N GLN A 255 -7.38 12.58 -22.60
CA GLN A 255 -8.45 12.46 -23.58
C GLN A 255 -9.71 11.92 -22.91
N ASN A 256 -10.84 11.88 -23.63
CA ASN A 256 -12.04 11.28 -23.06
C ASN A 256 -11.77 9.81 -22.69
N TYR A 257 -12.29 9.36 -21.56
CA TYR A 257 -12.06 8.03 -21.00
C TYR A 257 -10.59 7.75 -20.63
N SER A 258 -9.86 8.80 -20.25
CA SER A 258 -8.51 8.62 -19.73
C SER A 258 -8.52 8.09 -18.30
N ILE A 259 -7.67 7.09 -18.04
CA ILE A 259 -7.25 6.70 -16.70
C ILE A 259 -5.85 7.30 -16.54
N LEU A 260 -5.74 8.34 -15.72
CA LEU A 260 -4.51 9.11 -15.55
C LEU A 260 -3.61 8.42 -14.54
N LEU A 261 -2.41 8.02 -14.97
CA LEU A 261 -1.33 7.63 -14.07
C LEU A 261 -0.64 8.87 -13.53
N MET A 262 -0.74 9.02 -12.21
CA MET A 262 0.03 9.93 -11.37
C MET A 262 0.63 9.13 -10.22
N HIS A 263 1.49 9.76 -9.44
CA HIS A 263 2.07 9.24 -8.21
C HIS A 263 1.86 10.24 -7.09
N ASP A 264 1.72 9.78 -5.86
CA ASP A 264 1.60 10.63 -4.66
C ASP A 264 2.95 11.23 -4.24
N LYS A 265 3.57 11.97 -5.16
CA LYS A 265 4.87 12.60 -4.96
C LYS A 265 4.71 14.10 -4.73
N PRO A 266 5.65 14.76 -4.02
CA PRO A 266 5.63 16.20 -3.81
C PRO A 266 5.49 17.02 -5.10
N ALA A 267 6.13 16.59 -6.19
CA ALA A 267 6.07 17.29 -7.48
C ALA A 267 4.66 17.27 -8.09
N THR A 268 3.98 16.12 -8.01
CA THR A 268 2.58 15.95 -8.46
C THR A 268 1.65 16.77 -7.58
N ALA A 269 1.80 16.66 -6.26
CA ALA A 269 0.99 17.39 -5.29
C ALA A 269 1.09 18.91 -5.51
N ALA A 270 2.28 19.43 -5.85
CA ALA A 270 2.51 20.85 -6.09
C ALA A 270 1.79 21.42 -7.34
N VAL A 271 1.37 20.56 -8.29
CA VAL A 271 0.71 21.00 -9.53
C VAL A 271 -0.72 20.50 -9.69
N LEU A 272 -1.19 19.64 -8.79
CA LEU A 272 -2.46 18.95 -8.95
C LEU A 272 -3.63 19.92 -9.09
N ASP A 273 -3.67 20.99 -8.28
CA ASP A 273 -4.74 22.00 -8.30
C ASP A 273 -4.87 22.68 -9.67
N GLN A 274 -3.75 23.13 -10.22
CA GLN A 274 -3.71 23.71 -11.56
C GLN A 274 -4.07 22.66 -12.63
N ALA A 275 -3.59 21.43 -12.49
CA ALA A 275 -3.86 20.36 -13.44
C ALA A 275 -5.37 20.04 -13.53
N LEU A 276 -6.04 19.91 -12.38
CA LEU A 276 -7.47 19.62 -12.34
C LEU A 276 -8.29 20.81 -12.86
N THR A 277 -7.92 22.04 -12.48
CA THR A 277 -8.52 23.28 -13.02
C THR A 277 -8.45 23.32 -14.56
N ASP A 278 -7.29 22.98 -15.13
CA ASP A 278 -7.11 22.99 -16.59
C ASP A 278 -7.98 21.93 -17.28
N LEU A 279 -8.08 20.74 -16.71
CA LEU A 279 -8.92 19.66 -17.25
C LEU A 279 -10.41 20.00 -17.14
N GLU A 280 -10.87 20.54 -16.02
CA GLU A 280 -12.24 21.03 -15.85
C GLU A 280 -12.58 22.12 -16.88
N SER A 281 -11.66 23.06 -17.13
CA SER A 281 -11.84 24.11 -18.14
C SER A 281 -12.01 23.55 -19.57
N ARG A 282 -11.51 22.34 -19.82
CA ARG A 282 -11.65 21.59 -21.08
C ARG A 282 -12.89 20.68 -21.11
N GLY A 283 -13.69 20.71 -20.05
CA GLY A 283 -14.95 19.99 -19.91
C GLY A 283 -14.84 18.58 -19.33
N PHE A 284 -13.71 18.23 -18.71
CA PHE A 284 -13.55 16.92 -18.05
C PHE A 284 -14.29 16.86 -16.72
N GLN A 285 -14.88 15.70 -16.45
CA GLN A 285 -15.46 15.30 -15.18
C GLN A 285 -14.66 14.12 -14.62
N PHE A 286 -14.30 14.18 -13.33
CA PHE A 286 -13.56 13.12 -12.67
C PHE A 286 -14.52 12.08 -12.09
N VAL A 287 -14.33 10.82 -12.49
CA VAL A 287 -15.24 9.72 -12.12
C VAL A 287 -14.46 8.54 -11.59
N LEU A 288 -15.15 7.69 -10.84
CA LEU A 288 -14.64 6.38 -10.44
C LEU A 288 -15.28 5.29 -11.30
N PRO A 289 -14.54 4.23 -11.64
CA PRO A 289 -15.17 3.05 -12.22
C PRO A 289 -16.05 2.36 -11.19
N GLU A 290 -17.16 1.79 -11.66
CA GLU A 290 -17.98 0.91 -10.83
C GLU A 290 -17.29 -0.46 -10.68
N PRO A 291 -17.24 -1.05 -9.48
CA PRO A 291 -16.85 -2.44 -9.32
C PRO A 291 -17.80 -3.35 -10.11
N LEU A 292 -17.26 -4.26 -10.92
CA LEU A 292 -18.09 -5.26 -11.58
C LEU A 292 -18.68 -6.21 -10.54
N PRO A 293 -19.98 -6.56 -10.64
CA PRO A 293 -20.54 -7.65 -9.86
C PRO A 293 -19.70 -8.93 -10.06
N PRO A 294 -19.49 -9.76 -9.02
CA PRO A 294 -18.68 -10.98 -9.11
C PRO A 294 -19.05 -11.92 -10.26
N ASP A 295 -20.30 -11.86 -10.73
CA ASP A 295 -20.86 -12.77 -11.72
C ASP A 295 -20.66 -12.31 -13.18
N ALA A 296 -20.12 -11.10 -13.41
CA ALA A 296 -20.05 -10.50 -14.75
C ALA A 296 -18.75 -10.80 -15.52
N ALA A 297 -17.94 -11.74 -15.02
CA ALA A 297 -16.70 -12.24 -15.64
C ALA A 297 -16.82 -13.69 -16.16
N ALA A 298 -18.03 -14.28 -16.10
CA ALA A 298 -18.29 -15.67 -16.44
C ALA A 298 -19.03 -15.90 -17.77
N ASP A 299 -19.29 -14.83 -18.54
CA ASP A 299 -20.00 -14.89 -19.83
C ASP A 299 -19.07 -14.62 -21.03
#